data_AF-A0A352DXN9-F1
#
_entry.id   AF-A0A352DXN9-F1
#
_cell.length_a   1.000
_cell.length_b   1.000
_cell.length_c   1.000
_cell.angle_alpha   90.00
_cell.angle_beta   90.00
_cell.angle_gamma   90.00
#
_symmetry.space_group_name_H-M   'P 1'
#
loop_
_entity.id
_entity.type
_entity.pdbx_description
1 polymer ?
#
loop_
_entity_poly.entity_id
_entity_poly.type
_entity_poly.pdbx_seq_one_letter_code
_entity_poly.pdbx_strand_id
1 'polypeptide(L)'
;MLWIVGVLVSPSVWVAVATSDLPLRIVAAAAAVTLPTVLLALAYSSLTAESRIATFAWFATWVACWIAHGALTGADMAAEAARAPAANRGFDRLLGQVAGDPRLPRDGRPPLGWLARAAGLERTIDRWSWLSLYHAQGVVQAWIFGIEDRLAVVLPPLLALLAVALVSLVILFRRVDAPARA
;
A
#
# COMPACT_ATOMS: atom_id res chain seq x y z
N MET A 1 18.67 -0.27 -18.20
CA MET A 1 18.87 0.27 -19.57
C MET A 1 18.97 1.78 -19.59
N LEU A 2 18.00 2.53 -19.04
CA LEU A 2 18.07 4.00 -18.99
C LEU A 2 19.29 4.57 -18.25
N TRP A 3 19.67 3.99 -17.10
CA TRP A 3 20.87 4.41 -16.36
C TRP A 3 22.17 4.22 -17.17
N ILE A 4 22.27 3.11 -17.91
CA ILE A 4 23.43 2.81 -18.76
C ILE A 4 23.55 3.82 -19.90
N VAL A 5 22.44 4.18 -20.54
CA VAL A 5 22.38 5.21 -21.59
C VAL A 5 22.77 6.59 -21.03
N GLY A 6 22.32 6.93 -19.82
CA GLY A 6 22.70 8.19 -19.15
C GLY A 6 24.20 8.26 -18.81
N VAL A 7 24.80 7.15 -18.40
CA VAL A 7 26.25 7.06 -18.15
C VAL A 7 27.06 7.15 -19.46
N LEU A 8 26.56 6.57 -20.56
CA LEU A 8 27.20 6.61 -21.88
C LEU A 8 27.21 8.00 -22.54
N VAL A 9 26.24 8.86 -22.21
CA VAL A 9 26.16 10.26 -22.69
C VAL A 9 26.98 11.21 -21.81
N SER A 10 27.38 10.78 -20.61
CA SER A 10 28.17 11.59 -19.67
C SER A 10 29.65 11.68 -20.09
N PRO A 11 30.27 12.88 -20.08
CA PRO A 11 31.70 13.06 -20.35
C PRO A 11 32.63 12.46 -19.28
N SER A 12 32.10 12.01 -18.13
CA SER A 12 32.90 11.47 -17.03
C SER A 12 32.24 10.24 -16.39
N VAL A 13 33.07 9.21 -16.16
CA VAL A 13 32.67 7.93 -15.54
C VAL A 13 32.32 8.11 -14.05
N TRP A 14 32.78 9.21 -13.43
CA TRP A 14 32.50 9.55 -12.03
C TRP A 14 31.00 9.78 -11.75
N VAL A 15 30.24 10.20 -12.76
CA VAL A 15 28.77 10.35 -12.67
C VAL A 15 28.08 9.02 -12.38
N ALA A 16 28.64 7.90 -12.84
CA ALA A 16 28.08 6.58 -12.57
C ALA A 16 28.15 6.23 -11.07
N VAL A 17 29.25 6.59 -10.41
CA VAL A 17 29.41 6.38 -8.96
C VAL A 17 28.55 7.38 -8.18
N ALA A 18 28.48 8.63 -8.61
CA ALA A 18 27.64 9.64 -7.96
C ALA A 18 26.13 9.32 -8.04
N THR A 19 25.70 8.59 -9.08
CA THR A 19 24.28 8.28 -9.34
C THR A 19 23.93 6.81 -9.08
N SER A 20 24.80 6.05 -8.43
CA SER A 20 24.59 4.62 -8.16
C SER A 20 23.46 4.34 -7.16
N ASP A 21 23.03 5.36 -6.41
CA ASP A 21 21.94 5.27 -5.44
C ASP A 21 20.58 4.97 -6.11
N LEU A 22 20.30 5.58 -7.26
CA LEU A 22 19.04 5.37 -8.00
C LEU A 22 18.81 3.92 -8.46
N PRO A 23 19.73 3.25 -9.19
CA PRO A 23 19.52 1.87 -9.60
C PRO A 23 19.46 0.92 -8.40
N LEU A 24 20.23 1.18 -7.33
CA LEU A 24 20.18 0.37 -6.12
C LEU A 24 18.83 0.48 -5.42
N ARG A 25 18.26 1.69 -5.31
CA ARG A 25 16.91 1.91 -4.79
C ARG A 25 15.84 1.24 -5.65
N ILE A 26 15.99 1.24 -6.97
CA ILE A 26 15.07 0.52 -7.87
C ILE A 26 15.10 -0.99 -7.58
N VAL A 27 16.30 -1.57 -7.46
CA VAL A 27 16.45 -3.00 -7.12
C VAL A 27 15.88 -3.30 -5.73
N ALA A 28 16.16 -2.46 -4.74
CA ALA A 28 15.62 -2.60 -3.39
C ALA A 28 14.09 -2.50 -3.37
N ALA A 29 13.51 -1.53 -4.08
CA ALA A 29 12.06 -1.36 -4.21
C ALA A 29 11.42 -2.56 -4.94
N ALA A 30 12.07 -3.06 -5.99
CA ALA A 30 11.63 -4.26 -6.70
C ALA A 30 11.68 -5.49 -5.78
N ALA A 31 12.75 -5.68 -5.01
CA ALA A 31 12.89 -6.78 -4.06
C ALA A 31 11.83 -6.69 -2.94
N ALA A 32 11.59 -5.50 -2.39
CA ALA A 32 10.60 -5.28 -1.34
C ALA A 32 9.17 -5.62 -1.78
N VAL A 33 8.87 -5.46 -3.08
CA VAL A 33 7.57 -5.85 -3.67
C VAL A 33 7.55 -7.32 -4.06
N THR A 34 8.59 -7.80 -4.74
CA THR A 34 8.60 -9.16 -5.34
C THR A 34 8.79 -10.26 -4.30
N LEU A 35 9.63 -10.07 -3.29
CA LEU A 35 9.88 -11.09 -2.27
C LEU A 35 8.61 -11.54 -1.52
N PRO A 36 7.82 -10.65 -0.89
CA PRO A 36 6.62 -11.08 -0.17
C PRO A 36 5.57 -11.69 -1.11
N THR A 37 5.45 -11.17 -2.33
CA THR A 37 4.43 -11.62 -3.28
C THR A 37 4.74 -12.96 -3.92
N VAL A 38 6.01 -13.21 -4.26
CA VAL A 38 6.47 -14.49 -4.78
C VAL A 38 6.44 -15.55 -3.68
N LEU A 39 6.91 -15.26 -2.47
CA LEU A 39 6.85 -16.20 -1.35
C LEU A 39 5.42 -16.61 -1.03
N LEU A 40 4.49 -15.65 -1.02
CA LEU A 40 3.08 -15.92 -0.81
C LEU A 40 2.48 -16.80 -1.93
N ALA A 41 2.80 -16.50 -3.19
CA ALA A 41 2.36 -17.31 -4.32
C ALA A 41 2.91 -18.75 -4.25
N LEU A 42 4.19 -18.91 -3.91
CA LEU A 42 4.83 -20.22 -3.71
C LEU A 42 4.21 -20.98 -2.54
N ALA A 43 3.89 -20.29 -1.44
CA ALA A 43 3.19 -20.90 -0.31
C ALA A 43 1.81 -21.43 -0.73
N TYR A 44 0.99 -20.66 -1.45
CA TYR A 44 -0.29 -21.16 -1.98
C TYR A 44 -0.11 -22.34 -2.93
N SER A 45 0.87 -22.27 -3.85
CA SER A 45 1.18 -23.37 -4.76
C SER A 45 1.62 -24.63 -4.01
N SER A 46 2.27 -24.50 -2.85
CA SER A 46 2.68 -25.65 -2.02
C SER A 46 1.53 -26.29 -1.23
N LEU A 47 0.42 -25.56 -1.03
CA LEU A 47 -0.71 -26.00 -0.22
C LEU A 47 -1.78 -26.76 -1.02
N THR A 48 -1.79 -26.62 -2.34
CA THR A 48 -2.82 -27.20 -3.21
C THR A 48 -2.19 -27.87 -4.42
N ALA A 49 -2.62 -29.09 -4.75
CA ALA A 49 -2.14 -29.81 -5.94
C ALA A 49 -2.69 -29.24 -7.26
N GLU A 50 -3.78 -28.48 -7.20
CA GLU A 50 -4.44 -27.92 -8.37
C GLU A 50 -4.04 -26.45 -8.60
N SER A 51 -3.46 -26.13 -9.76
CA SER A 51 -3.00 -24.77 -10.09
C SER A 51 -4.11 -23.72 -10.05
N ARG A 52 -5.35 -24.10 -10.41
CA ARG A 52 -6.51 -23.20 -10.39
C ARG A 52 -6.81 -22.64 -9.00
N ILE A 53 -6.65 -23.47 -7.96
CA ILE A 53 -6.97 -23.08 -6.58
C ILE A 53 -5.88 -22.13 -6.05
N ALA A 54 -4.60 -22.41 -6.35
CA ALA A 54 -3.49 -21.54 -5.97
C ALA A 54 -3.62 -20.14 -6.59
N THR A 55 -3.92 -20.05 -7.88
CA THR A 55 -4.13 -18.76 -8.56
C THR A 55 -5.33 -18.02 -7.98
N PHE A 56 -6.44 -18.72 -7.72
CA PHE A 56 -7.61 -18.12 -7.08
C PHE A 56 -7.29 -17.58 -5.69
N ALA A 57 -6.60 -18.35 -4.85
CA ALA A 57 -6.20 -17.94 -3.51
C ALA A 57 -5.30 -16.69 -3.54
N TRP A 58 -4.34 -16.65 -4.48
CA TRP A 58 -3.49 -15.48 -4.68
C TRP A 58 -4.33 -14.24 -4.99
N PHE A 59 -5.23 -14.29 -5.98
CA PHE A 59 -6.11 -13.17 -6.31
C PHE A 59 -7.04 -12.78 -5.16
N ALA A 60 -7.64 -13.77 -4.49
CA ALA A 60 -8.56 -13.56 -3.39
C ALA A 60 -7.92 -12.78 -2.24
N THR A 61 -6.66 -13.06 -1.91
CA THR A 61 -5.92 -12.34 -0.87
C THR A 61 -5.77 -10.87 -1.19
N TRP A 62 -5.41 -10.52 -2.43
CA TRP A 62 -5.29 -9.12 -2.85
C TRP A 62 -6.62 -8.38 -2.79
N VAL A 63 -7.69 -8.99 -3.33
CA VAL A 63 -9.03 -8.39 -3.33
C VAL A 63 -9.57 -8.24 -1.91
N ALA A 64 -9.41 -9.25 -1.06
CA ALA A 64 -9.84 -9.21 0.33
C ALA A 64 -9.10 -8.13 1.13
N CYS A 65 -7.78 -8.02 0.98
CA CYS A 65 -6.97 -6.97 1.60
C CYS A 65 -7.42 -5.57 1.16
N TRP A 66 -7.72 -5.39 -0.13
CA TRP A 66 -8.22 -4.13 -0.66
C TRP A 66 -9.59 -3.75 -0.06
N ILE A 67 -10.54 -4.69 -0.08
CA ILE A 67 -11.89 -4.46 0.43
C ILE A 67 -11.86 -4.18 1.94
N ALA A 68 -11.09 -4.97 2.70
CA ALA A 68 -10.97 -4.78 4.15
C ALA A 68 -10.43 -3.39 4.50
N HIS A 69 -9.41 -2.94 3.78
CA HIS A 69 -8.85 -1.60 3.96
C HIS A 69 -9.85 -0.50 3.57
N GLY A 70 -10.48 -0.61 2.40
CA GLY A 70 -11.49 0.36 1.96
C GLY A 70 -12.67 0.47 2.93
N ALA A 71 -13.11 -0.66 3.51
CA ALA A 71 -14.17 -0.68 4.50
C ALA A 71 -13.77 0.00 5.82
N LEU A 72 -12.56 -0.26 6.34
CA LEU A 72 -12.07 0.36 7.57
C LEU A 72 -11.82 1.86 7.41
N THR A 73 -11.22 2.26 6.28
CA THR A 73 -10.99 3.67 5.96
C THR A 73 -12.31 4.42 5.79
N GLY A 74 -13.30 3.81 5.12
CA GLY A 74 -14.65 4.37 5.03
C GLY A 74 -15.34 4.51 6.40
N ALA A 75 -15.20 3.49 7.27
CA ALA A 75 -15.77 3.51 8.61
C ALA A 75 -15.16 4.60 9.50
N ASP A 76 -13.84 4.80 9.45
CA ASP A 76 -13.15 5.87 10.18
C ASP A 76 -13.63 7.26 9.73
N MET A 77 -13.79 7.49 8.43
CA MET A 77 -14.31 8.77 7.93
C MET A 77 -15.76 9.04 8.34
N ALA A 78 -16.60 8.01 8.35
CA ALA A 78 -17.97 8.12 8.84
C ALA A 78 -17.99 8.46 10.34
N ALA A 79 -17.11 7.83 11.12
CA ALA A 79 -16.96 8.13 12.54
C ALA A 79 -16.44 9.56 12.80
N GLU A 80 -15.47 10.04 12.01
CA GLU A 80 -14.97 11.42 12.09
C GLU A 80 -16.05 12.44 11.74
N ALA A 81 -16.84 12.19 10.69
CA ALA A 81 -17.97 13.04 10.32
C ALA A 81 -19.03 13.10 11.43
N ALA A 82 -19.30 11.98 12.11
CA ALA A 82 -20.24 11.92 13.22
C ALA A 82 -19.72 12.67 14.48
N ARG A 83 -18.40 12.69 14.69
CA ARG A 83 -17.73 13.36 15.83
C ARG A 83 -17.52 14.85 15.64
N ALA A 84 -17.70 15.40 14.43
CA ALA A 84 -17.62 16.83 14.20
C ALA A 84 -18.55 17.60 15.15
N PRO A 85 -18.05 18.59 15.92
CA PRO A 85 -18.80 19.20 17.02
C PRO A 85 -20.15 19.73 16.54
N ALA A 86 -21.21 19.37 17.26
CA ALA A 86 -22.60 19.73 16.93
C ALA A 86 -22.80 21.26 16.81
N ALA A 87 -21.95 22.06 17.47
CA ALA A 87 -21.94 23.51 17.38
C ALA A 87 -21.65 24.04 15.96
N ASN A 88 -20.71 23.44 15.22
CA ASN A 88 -20.43 23.85 13.82
C ASN A 88 -21.56 23.43 12.88
N ARG A 89 -22.17 22.25 13.09
CA ARG A 89 -23.29 21.78 12.26
C ARG A 89 -24.51 22.69 12.32
N GLY A 90 -24.76 23.32 13.47
CA GLY A 90 -25.84 24.30 13.64
C GLY A 90 -25.55 25.61 12.92
N PHE A 91 -24.34 26.14 13.10
CA PHE A 91 -23.91 27.40 12.47
C PHE A 91 -23.75 27.28 10.95
N ASP A 92 -23.20 26.17 10.43
CA ASP A 92 -23.07 25.90 8.99
C ASP A 92 -24.42 25.68 8.32
N ARG A 93 -25.39 25.03 9.00
CA ARG A 93 -26.78 24.95 8.48
C ARG A 93 -27.45 26.31 8.46
N LEU A 94 -27.26 27.13 9.48
CA LEU A 94 -27.81 28.49 9.52
C LEU A 94 -27.19 29.36 8.43
N LEU A 95 -25.87 29.29 8.23
CA LEU A 95 -25.19 29.97 7.12
C LEU A 95 -25.61 29.45 5.76
N GLY A 96 -25.74 28.13 5.57
CA GLY A 96 -26.19 27.52 4.31
C GLY A 96 -27.66 27.78 3.99
N GLN A 97 -28.49 28.03 5.01
CA GLN A 97 -29.91 28.38 4.85
C GLN A 97 -30.13 29.88 4.59
N VAL A 98 -29.25 30.74 5.12
CA VAL A 98 -29.21 32.20 4.84
C VAL A 98 -28.52 32.47 3.49
N ALA A 99 -27.49 31.71 3.15
CA ALA A 99 -26.72 31.82 1.92
C ALA A 99 -27.30 30.91 0.83
N GLY A 100 -28.59 31.08 0.52
CA GLY A 100 -29.25 30.56 -0.69
C GLY A 100 -28.69 31.19 -1.98
N ASP A 101 -27.37 31.38 -2.06
CA ASP A 101 -26.65 31.75 -3.26
C ASP A 101 -26.24 30.45 -3.98
N PRO A 102 -26.78 30.15 -5.17
CA PRO A 102 -26.47 28.93 -5.92
C PRO A 102 -24.99 28.81 -6.34
N ARG A 103 -24.14 29.79 -5.99
CA ARG A 103 -22.71 29.86 -6.31
C ARG A 103 -21.78 29.38 -5.20
N LEU A 104 -22.27 29.15 -3.98
CA LEU A 104 -21.43 28.59 -2.92
C LEU A 104 -21.27 27.08 -3.15
N PRO A 105 -20.03 26.52 -3.08
CA PRO A 105 -19.84 25.09 -3.20
C PRO A 105 -20.61 24.41 -2.08
N ARG A 106 -21.66 23.66 -2.43
CA ARG A 106 -22.25 22.64 -1.55
C ARG A 106 -21.09 21.85 -0.97
N ASP A 107 -20.98 21.74 0.36
CA ASP A 107 -19.96 20.95 1.06
C ASP A 107 -19.75 19.60 0.37
N GLY A 108 -18.79 19.59 -0.54
CA GLY A 108 -18.72 18.66 -1.65
C GLY A 108 -17.73 17.58 -1.32
N ARG A 109 -17.86 16.95 -0.16
CA ARG A 109 -17.11 15.71 0.08
C ARG A 109 -17.68 14.69 -0.91
N PRO A 110 -16.89 14.22 -1.89
CA PRO A 110 -17.41 13.32 -2.91
C PRO A 110 -18.02 12.09 -2.21
N PRO A 111 -19.17 11.57 -2.67
CA PRO A 111 -19.79 10.37 -2.08
C PRO A 111 -18.86 9.15 -2.13
N LEU A 112 -17.79 9.25 -2.92
CA LEU A 112 -16.75 8.26 -3.15
C LEU A 112 -15.40 8.69 -2.58
N GLY A 113 -15.34 9.65 -1.64
CA GLY A 113 -14.08 10.06 -0.99
C GLY A 113 -13.36 8.89 -0.31
N TRP A 114 -14.13 7.89 0.14
CA TRP A 114 -13.56 6.68 0.72
C TRP A 114 -12.86 5.81 -0.33
N LEU A 115 -13.37 5.78 -1.57
CA LEU A 115 -12.70 5.13 -2.69
C LEU A 115 -11.45 5.89 -3.09
N ALA A 116 -11.50 7.23 -3.12
CA ALA A 116 -10.31 8.03 -3.44
C ALA A 116 -9.19 7.79 -2.42
N ARG A 117 -9.54 7.74 -1.14
CA ARG A 117 -8.60 7.44 -0.05
C ARG A 117 -8.11 5.99 -0.07
N ALA A 118 -9.03 5.02 -0.22
CA ALA A 118 -8.70 3.61 -0.37
C ALA A 118 -7.97 3.30 -1.68
N ALA A 119 -7.99 4.20 -2.66
CA ALA A 119 -7.18 4.12 -3.87
C ALA A 119 -5.79 4.75 -3.71
N GLY A 120 -5.48 5.30 -2.53
CA GLY A 120 -4.22 5.99 -2.26
C GLY A 120 -4.10 7.36 -2.96
N LEU A 121 -5.20 7.94 -3.45
CA LEU A 121 -5.18 9.25 -4.11
C LEU A 121 -5.04 10.41 -3.10
N GLU A 122 -5.30 10.17 -1.81
CA GLU A 122 -5.13 11.15 -0.73
C GLU A 122 -3.87 10.86 0.10
N ARG A 123 -2.97 11.85 0.21
CA ARG A 123 -1.70 11.77 0.98
C ARG A 123 -1.88 11.93 2.50
N THR A 124 -2.94 11.38 3.06
CA THR A 124 -3.18 11.45 4.51
C THR A 124 -2.56 10.24 5.21
N ILE A 125 -2.14 10.41 6.46
CA ILE A 125 -1.58 9.30 7.26
C ILE A 125 -2.68 8.26 7.44
N ASP A 126 -2.52 7.11 6.80
CA ASP A 126 -3.50 6.03 6.85
C ASP A 126 -3.12 5.01 7.93
N ARG A 127 -3.90 5.01 9.03
CA ARG A 127 -3.72 4.11 10.17
C ARG A 127 -3.87 2.63 9.78
N TRP A 128 -4.58 2.34 8.70
CA TRP A 128 -4.89 0.99 8.24
C TRP A 128 -4.05 0.54 7.03
N SER A 129 -3.03 1.34 6.67
CA SER A 129 -2.12 1.05 5.55
C SER A 129 -1.42 -0.30 5.65
N TRP A 130 -1.17 -0.81 6.87
CA TRP A 130 -0.54 -2.10 7.11
C TRP A 130 -1.44 -3.31 6.84
N LEU A 131 -2.76 -3.13 6.78
CA LEU A 131 -3.70 -4.22 6.51
C LEU A 131 -3.85 -4.51 5.01
N SER A 132 -3.72 -3.48 4.18
CA SER A 132 -3.70 -3.63 2.72
C SER A 132 -2.28 -3.86 2.26
N LEU A 133 -1.97 -5.09 1.83
CA LEU A 133 -0.70 -5.42 1.19
C LEU A 133 -0.34 -4.44 0.07
N TYR A 134 -1.33 -3.98 -0.69
CA TYR A 134 -1.15 -3.02 -1.77
C TYR A 134 -0.65 -1.66 -1.26
N HIS A 135 -1.30 -1.11 -0.23
CA HIS A 135 -0.87 0.17 0.36
C HIS A 135 0.47 0.02 1.07
N ALA A 136 0.70 -1.12 1.71
CA ALA A 136 1.94 -1.40 2.39
C ALA A 136 3.14 -1.42 1.43
N GLN A 137 2.97 -2.02 0.24
CA GLN A 137 3.97 -1.98 -0.82
C GLN A 137 4.25 -0.56 -1.29
N GLY A 138 3.21 0.24 -1.54
CA GLY A 138 3.36 1.63 -1.98
C GLY A 138 4.12 2.49 -0.96
N VAL A 139 3.82 2.35 0.33
CA VAL A 139 4.51 3.09 1.42
C VAL A 139 5.98 2.67 1.52
N VAL A 140 6.29 1.38 1.45
CA VAL A 140 7.68 0.90 1.52
C VAL A 140 8.47 1.32 0.28
N GLN A 141 7.85 1.32 -0.91
CA GLN A 141 8.49 1.87 -2.12
C GLN A 141 8.76 3.37 -1.99
N ALA A 142 7.78 4.14 -1.48
CA ALA A 142 7.96 5.58 -1.25
C ALA A 142 9.10 5.87 -0.26
N TRP A 143 9.25 5.04 0.78
CA TRP A 143 10.38 5.12 1.70
C TRP A 143 11.71 4.81 1.03
N ILE A 144 11.80 3.74 0.23
CA ILE A 144 13.02 3.37 -0.50
C ILE A 144 13.44 4.47 -1.49
N PHE A 145 12.47 5.13 -2.12
CA PHE A 145 12.74 6.27 -3.00
C PHE A 145 13.02 7.57 -2.26
N GLY A 146 12.94 7.61 -0.92
CA GLY A 146 13.17 8.82 -0.12
C GLY A 146 12.08 9.88 -0.28
N ILE A 147 10.87 9.45 -0.66
CA ILE A 147 9.67 10.32 -0.73
C ILE A 147 9.00 10.41 0.64
N GLU A 148 9.08 9.33 1.43
CA GLU A 148 8.46 9.22 2.75
C GLU A 148 9.54 8.88 3.79
N ASP A 149 9.95 9.84 4.62
CA ASP A 149 11.03 9.65 5.61
C ASP A 149 10.53 9.32 7.01
N ARG A 150 9.20 9.34 7.24
CA ARG A 150 8.62 9.14 8.57
C ARG A 150 8.58 7.66 8.93
N LEU A 151 9.51 7.23 9.77
CA LEU A 151 9.58 5.85 10.27
C LEU A 151 8.28 5.36 10.93
N ALA A 152 7.56 6.24 11.62
CA ALA A 152 6.26 5.88 12.24
C ALA A 152 5.19 5.45 11.22
N VAL A 153 5.26 5.95 9.98
CA VAL A 153 4.34 5.61 8.89
C VAL A 153 4.81 4.34 8.16
N VAL A 154 6.12 4.16 8.04
CA VAL A 154 6.74 3.07 7.28
C VAL A 154 6.80 1.76 8.07
N LEU A 155 7.00 1.84 9.39
CA LEU A 155 7.28 0.66 10.20
C LEU A 155 6.11 -0.35 10.24
N PRO A 156 4.84 0.04 10.47
CA PRO A 156 3.74 -0.93 10.49
C PRO A 156 3.56 -1.66 9.14
N PRO A 157 3.54 -0.98 7.98
CA PRO A 157 3.52 -1.64 6.67
C PRO A 157 4.71 -2.56 6.40
N LEU A 158 5.91 -2.13 6.78
CA LEU A 158 7.13 -2.92 6.62
C LEU A 158 7.07 -4.22 7.44
N LEU A 159 6.61 -4.15 8.69
CA LEU A 159 6.42 -5.32 9.54
C LEU A 159 5.34 -6.26 9.00
N ALA A 160 4.25 -5.72 8.43
CA ALA A 160 3.22 -6.55 7.81
C ALA A 160 3.76 -7.33 6.60
N LEU A 161 4.53 -6.68 5.71
CA LEU A 161 5.18 -7.34 4.58
C LEU A 161 6.19 -8.41 5.04
N LEU A 162 6.99 -8.09 6.05
CA LEU A 162 7.94 -9.03 6.65
C LEU A 162 7.21 -10.24 7.24
N ALA A 163 6.13 -10.01 7.98
CA ALA A 163 5.33 -11.09 8.57
C ALA A 163 4.74 -12.00 7.51
N VAL A 164 4.16 -11.45 6.43
CA VAL A 164 3.62 -12.24 5.31
C VAL A 164 4.72 -13.05 4.63
N ALA A 165 5.89 -12.45 4.39
CA ALA A 165 7.03 -13.14 3.80
C ALA A 165 7.52 -14.29 4.70
N LEU A 166 7.71 -14.03 6.00
CA LEU A 166 8.18 -15.02 6.97
C LEU A 166 7.19 -16.17 7.14
N VAL A 167 5.88 -15.88 7.25
CA VAL A 167 4.85 -16.92 7.35
C VAL A 167 4.83 -17.79 6.09
N SER A 168 4.89 -17.16 4.92
CA SER A 168 4.94 -17.88 3.63
C SER A 168 6.18 -18.76 3.51
N LEU A 169 7.33 -18.24 3.95
CA LEU A 169 8.59 -18.96 3.96
C LEU A 169 8.57 -20.14 4.94
N VAL A 170 8.01 -19.96 6.14
CA VAL A 170 7.82 -21.03 7.13
C VAL A 170 6.92 -22.14 6.57
N ILE A 171 5.81 -21.78 5.90
CA ILE A 171 4.93 -22.75 5.24
C ILE A 171 5.71 -23.55 4.20
N LEU A 172 6.51 -22.87 3.37
CA LEU A 172 7.31 -23.50 2.33
C LEU A 172 8.34 -24.47 2.92
N PHE A 173 9.11 -24.04 3.92
CA PHE A 173 10.10 -24.91 4.58
C PHE A 173 9.44 -26.14 5.22
N ARG A 174 8.31 -25.97 5.92
CA ARG A 174 7.58 -27.10 6.53
C ARG A 174 7.07 -28.10 5.50
N ARG A 175 6.77 -27.65 4.27
CA ARG A 175 6.28 -28.51 3.18
C ARG A 175 7.41 -29.19 2.40
N VAL A 176 8.54 -28.51 2.21
CA VAL A 176 9.70 -29.05 1.47
C VAL A 176 10.50 -30.04 2.31
N ASP A 177 10.60 -29.84 3.63
CA ASP A 177 11.33 -30.76 4.52
C ASP A 177 10.55 -32.05 4.84
N ALA A 178 9.21 -32.05 4.66
CA ALA A 178 8.37 -33.21 4.92
C ALA A 178 8.69 -34.43 4.03
N PRO A 179 8.92 -34.31 2.71
CA PRO A 179 9.33 -35.44 1.87
C PRO A 179 10.83 -35.80 1.98
N ALA A 180 11.70 -34.91 2.47
CA ALA A 180 13.14 -35.17 2.57
C ALA A 180 13.53 -36.13 3.72
N ARG A 181 12.58 -36.48 4.60
CA ARG A 181 12.81 -37.37 5.76
C ARG A 181 12.11 -38.73 5.65
N ALA A 182 11.43 -39.03 4.54
CA ALA A 182 10.68 -40.26 4.32
C ALA A 182 11.49 -41.30 3.52
#